data_AF-A0A372JUQ6-F1
#
_entry.id   AF-A0A372JUQ6-F1
#
_cell.length_a   1.000
_cell.length_b   1.000
_cell.length_c   1.000
_cell.angle_alpha   90.00
_cell.angle_beta   90.00
_cell.angle_gamma   90.00
#
_symmetry.space_group_name_H-M   'P 1'
#
loop_
_entity.id
_entity.type
_entity.pdbx_description
1 polymer ?
#
loop_
_entity_poly.entity_id
_entity_poly.type
_entity_poly.pdbx_seq_one_letter_code
_entity_poly.pdbx_strand_id
1 'polypeptide(L)'
;MTERIYLRHPSQDETVAVGIGFSWPALLLGFIWALMKRLWGIAAFMLAVDLALGLIGLAGVSADLISLALSIVFAIYCGMRANDWHRRDLQRRGYLVVPGP
;
A
#
# COMPACT_ATOMS: atom_id res chain seq x y z
N MET A 1 -6.20 -3.96 -19.93
CA MET A 1 -5.09 -4.88 -19.65
C MET A 1 -4.28 -4.29 -18.51
N THR A 2 -4.40 -4.82 -17.28
CA THR A 2 -3.54 -4.39 -16.17
C THR A 2 -2.22 -5.12 -16.34
N GLU A 3 -1.18 -4.38 -16.70
CA GLU A 3 0.17 -4.93 -16.80
C GLU A 3 0.59 -5.45 -15.42
N ARG A 4 1.09 -6.69 -15.36
CA ARG A 4 1.51 -7.37 -14.13
C ARG A 4 2.95 -7.79 -14.28
N ILE A 5 3.77 -7.49 -13.28
CA ILE A 5 5.15 -7.95 -13.20
C ILE A 5 5.16 -9.23 -12.38
N TYR A 6 5.76 -10.28 -12.91
CA TYR A 6 5.94 -11.53 -12.20
C TYR A 6 7.29 -11.53 -11.49
N LEU A 7 7.27 -11.85 -10.20
CA LEU A 7 8.44 -11.92 -9.34
C LEU A 7 8.57 -13.36 -8.85
N ARG A 8 9.69 -14.03 -9.14
CA ARG A 8 9.95 -15.42 -8.73
C ARG A 8 11.07 -15.48 -7.71
N HIS A 9 10.87 -16.26 -6.65
CA HIS A 9 11.92 -16.53 -5.68
C HIS A 9 12.84 -17.65 -6.21
N PRO A 10 14.17 -17.41 -6.33
CA PRO A 10 15.09 -18.36 -6.99
C PRO A 10 15.20 -19.73 -6.29
N SER A 11 14.86 -19.83 -5.00
CA SER A 11 14.94 -21.09 -4.26
C SER A 11 13.59 -21.77 -3.96
N GLN A 12 12.46 -21.09 -4.13
CA GLN A 12 11.14 -21.61 -3.70
C GLN A 12 10.17 -21.85 -4.85
N ASP A 13 10.56 -21.54 -6.09
CA ASP A 13 9.71 -21.65 -7.29
C ASP A 13 8.35 -20.90 -7.19
N GLU A 14 8.20 -20.04 -6.19
CA GLU A 14 6.99 -19.28 -5.96
C GLU A 14 7.00 -18.05 -6.85
N THR A 15 5.98 -17.92 -7.71
CA THR A 15 5.80 -16.78 -8.60
C THR A 15 4.68 -15.89 -8.07
N VAL A 16 5.02 -14.66 -7.71
CA VAL A 16 4.09 -13.64 -7.21
C VAL A 16 3.82 -12.63 -8.31
N ALA A 17 2.55 -12.47 -8.68
CA ALA A 17 2.13 -11.42 -9.62
C ALA A 17 1.89 -10.10 -8.86
N VAL A 18 2.59 -9.05 -9.25
CA VAL A 18 2.39 -7.69 -8.73
C VAL A 18 1.78 -6.83 -9.83
N GLY A 19 0.63 -6.22 -9.54
CA GLY A 19 -0.01 -5.29 -10.48
C GLY A 19 0.82 -4.02 -10.65
N ILE A 20 0.85 -3.45 -11.85
CA ILE A 20 1.44 -2.13 -12.11
C ILE A 20 0.35 -1.07 -11.96
N GLY A 21 0.68 0.05 -11.29
CA GLY A 21 -0.20 1.21 -11.15
C GLY A 21 -1.00 1.19 -9.85
N PHE A 22 -2.29 1.54 -9.93
CA PHE A 22 -3.14 1.79 -8.76
C PHE A 22 -3.61 0.50 -8.06
N SER A 23 -3.51 0.46 -6.73
CA SER A 23 -3.98 -0.62 -5.88
C SER A 23 -5.31 -0.26 -5.20
N TRP A 24 -6.41 -0.75 -5.76
CA TRP A 24 -7.74 -0.64 -5.15
C TRP A 24 -7.80 -1.18 -3.71
N PRO A 25 -7.20 -2.35 -3.39
CA PRO A 25 -7.19 -2.85 -2.03
C PRO A 25 -6.47 -1.92 -1.06
N ALA A 26 -5.41 -1.25 -1.48
CA ALA A 26 -4.67 -0.33 -0.61
C ALA A 26 -5.41 0.98 -0.37
N LEU A 27 -6.21 1.45 -1.32
CA LEU A 27 -7.09 2.62 -1.10
C LEU A 27 -8.23 2.28 -0.13
N LEU A 28 -8.87 1.11 -0.29
CA LEU A 28 -10.05 0.76 0.51
C LEU A 28 -9.71 0.21 1.90
N LEU A 29 -8.66 -0.61 1.99
CA LEU A 29 -8.28 -1.31 3.22
C LEU A 29 -7.12 -0.63 3.96
N GLY A 30 -6.43 0.33 3.34
CA GLY A 30 -5.36 1.11 3.96
C GLY A 30 -4.29 0.24 4.63
N PHE A 31 -4.12 0.42 5.94
CA PHE A 31 -3.12 -0.31 6.73
C PHE A 31 -3.37 -1.84 6.78
N ILE A 32 -4.61 -2.31 6.66
CA ILE A 32 -4.93 -3.75 6.65
C ILE A 32 -4.28 -4.43 5.44
N TRP A 33 -4.33 -3.77 4.27
CA TRP A 33 -3.65 -4.27 3.08
C TRP A 33 -2.13 -4.35 3.28
N ALA A 34 -1.53 -3.35 3.93
CA ALA A 34 -0.11 -3.35 4.23
C ALA A 34 0.26 -4.51 5.19
N LEU A 35 -0.57 -4.80 6.19
CA LEU A 35 -0.40 -5.96 7.08
C LEU A 35 -0.49 -7.29 6.32
N MET A 36 -1.49 -7.47 5.44
CA MET A 36 -1.63 -8.67 4.62
C MET A 36 -0.40 -8.92 3.76
N LYS A 37 0.21 -7.86 3.21
CA LYS A 37 1.45 -7.94 2.42
C LYS A 37 2.72 -8.00 3.27
N ARG A 38 2.58 -8.09 4.60
CA ARG A 38 3.69 -8.11 5.59
C ARG A 38 4.60 -6.88 5.47
N LEU A 39 4.05 -5.74 5.06
CA LEU A 39 4.72 -4.45 4.95
C LEU A 39 4.63 -3.70 6.30
N TRP A 40 5.23 -4.25 7.36
CA TRP A 40 5.07 -3.76 8.73
C TRP A 40 5.41 -2.27 8.90
N GLY A 41 6.49 -1.79 8.28
CA GLY A 41 6.86 -0.37 8.34
C GLY A 41 5.85 0.56 7.68
N ILE A 42 5.27 0.14 6.54
CA ILE A 42 4.22 0.91 5.84
C ILE A 42 2.91 0.85 6.64
N ALA A 43 2.57 -0.32 7.20
CA ALA A 43 1.37 -0.47 8.02
C ALA A 43 1.42 0.42 9.26
N ALA A 44 2.56 0.45 9.97
CA ALA A 44 2.75 1.34 11.12
C ALA A 44 2.67 2.82 10.73
N PHE A 45 3.24 3.20 9.60
CA PHE A 45 3.16 4.58 9.08
C PHE A 45 1.72 4.99 8.74
N MET A 46 0.98 4.14 8.01
CA MET A 46 -0.43 4.39 7.70
C MET A 46 -1.26 4.56 8.96
N LEU A 47 -1.11 3.63 9.93
CA LEU A 47 -1.82 3.69 11.19
C LEU A 47 -1.52 4.98 11.97
N ALA A 48 -0.26 5.43 11.99
CA ALA A 48 0.14 6.66 12.64
C ALA A 48 -0.51 7.89 11.99
N VAL A 49 -0.59 7.93 10.66
CA VAL A 49 -1.26 9.01 9.91
C VAL A 49 -2.77 8.99 10.17
N ASP A 50 -3.42 7.83 10.12
CA ASP A 50 -4.85 7.68 10.39
C ASP A 50 -5.20 8.15 11.82
N LEU A 51 -4.38 7.79 12.81
CA LEU A 51 -4.54 8.27 14.19
C LEU A 51 -4.36 9.79 14.30
N ALA A 52 -3.34 10.36 13.65
CA ALA A 52 -3.11 11.81 13.67
C ALA A 52 -4.28 12.57 13.04
N LEU A 53 -4.80 12.09 11.90
CA LEU A 53 -5.97 12.66 11.24
C LEU A 53 -7.24 12.54 12.12
N GLY A 54 -7.44 11.40 12.77
CA GLY A 54 -8.54 11.20 13.71
C GLY A 54 -8.49 12.17 14.90
N LEU A 55 -7.30 12.41 15.47
CA LEU A 55 -7.10 13.38 16.55
C LEU A 55 -7.38 14.82 16.11
N ILE A 56 -7.01 15.18 14.87
CA ILE A 56 -7.32 16.50 14.30
C ILE A 56 -8.83 16.69 14.14
N GLY A 57 -9.55 15.65 13.73
CA GLY A 57 -11.02 15.71 13.57
C GLY A 57 -11.74 16.10 14.87
N LEU A 58 -11.26 15.59 16.00
CA LEU A 58 -11.82 15.91 17.33
C LEU A 58 -11.71 17.40 17.72
N ALA A 59 -10.93 18.21 17.00
CA ALA A 59 -10.75 19.64 17.29
C ALA A 59 -11.93 20.52 16.83
N GLY A 60 -12.90 19.97 16.10
CA GLY A 60 -14.16 20.65 15.73
C GLY A 60 -14.55 20.44 14.27
N VAL A 61 -15.76 20.89 13.90
CA VAL A 61 -16.40 20.59 12.60
C VAL A 61 -15.57 21.06 11.39
N SER A 62 -14.90 22.21 11.47
CA SER A 62 -14.02 22.68 10.40
C SER A 62 -12.75 21.82 10.26
N ALA A 63 -12.21 21.34 11.38
CA ALA A 63 -11.06 20.44 11.41
C ALA A 63 -11.43 19.03 10.92
N ASP A 64 -12.66 18.58 11.16
CA ASP A 64 -13.21 17.33 10.63
C ASP A 64 -13.25 17.32 9.09
N LEU A 65 -13.74 18.39 8.45
CA LEU A 65 -13.77 18.46 6.98
C LEU A 65 -12.35 18.44 6.39
N ILE A 66 -11.41 19.14 7.03
CA ILE A 66 -10.00 19.15 6.60
C ILE A 66 -9.38 17.77 6.78
N SER A 67 -9.62 17.11 7.92
CA SER A 67 -9.15 15.76 8.20
C SER A 67 -9.68 14.74 7.19
N LEU A 68 -10.97 14.83 6.84
CA LEU A 68 -11.59 13.99 5.82
C LEU A 68 -10.98 14.22 4.43
N ALA A 69 -10.76 15.48 4.03
CA ALA A 69 -10.13 15.77 2.76
C ALA A 69 -8.69 15.22 2.70
N LEU A 70 -7.92 15.36 3.79
CA LEU A 70 -6.57 14.84 3.91
C LEU A 70 -6.55 13.31 3.89
N SER A 71 -7.51 12.63 4.54
CA SER A 71 -7.57 11.17 4.56
C SER A 71 -7.87 10.60 3.16
N ILE A 72 -8.74 11.25 2.38
CA ILE A 72 -9.02 10.86 0.99
C ILE A 72 -7.76 11.02 0.13
N VAL A 73 -7.08 12.17 0.22
CA VAL A 73 -5.83 12.40 -0.52
C VAL A 73 -4.76 11.39 -0.12
N PHE A 74 -4.65 11.08 1.17
CA PHE A 74 -3.73 10.08 1.69
C PHE A 74 -4.06 8.67 1.19
N ALA A 75 -5.34 8.28 1.16
CA ALA A 75 -5.79 6.99 0.64
C ALA A 75 -5.47 6.83 -0.85
N ILE A 76 -5.67 7.89 -1.65
CA ILE A 76 -5.30 7.91 -3.08
C ILE A 76 -3.78 7.77 -3.24
N TYR A 77 -3.00 8.53 -2.46
CA TYR A 77 -1.53 8.42 -2.45
C TYR A 77 -1.07 6.98 -2.12
N CYS A 78 -1.67 6.37 -1.10
CA CYS A 78 -1.40 5.00 -0.71
C CYS A 78 -1.76 4.01 -1.82
N GLY A 79 -2.93 4.18 -2.46
CA GLY A 79 -3.35 3.38 -3.61
C GLY A 79 -2.36 3.45 -4.77
N MET A 80 -1.83 4.63 -5.08
CA MET A 80 -0.83 4.82 -6.15
C MET A 80 0.51 4.15 -5.83
N ARG A 81 0.98 4.23 -4.58
CA ARG A 81 2.31 3.73 -4.18
C ARG A 81 2.35 2.31 -3.64
N ALA A 82 1.20 1.74 -3.30
CA ALA A 82 1.10 0.41 -2.71
C ALA A 82 1.81 -0.67 -3.53
N ASN A 83 1.56 -0.71 -4.83
CA ASN A 83 2.18 -1.72 -5.69
C ASN A 83 3.71 -1.58 -5.76
N ASP A 84 4.22 -0.35 -5.75
CA ASP A 84 5.66 -0.08 -5.67
C ASP A 84 6.28 -0.52 -4.34
N TRP A 85 5.60 -0.25 -3.23
CA TRP A 85 6.05 -0.72 -1.91
C TRP A 85 6.08 -2.24 -1.84
N HIS A 86 5.05 -2.91 -2.36
CA HIS A 86 5.00 -4.36 -2.41
C HIS A 86 6.10 -4.94 -3.30
N ARG A 87 6.33 -4.35 -4.48
CA ARG A 87 7.43 -4.74 -5.39
C ARG A 87 8.79 -4.60 -4.72
N ARG A 88 9.07 -3.45 -4.11
CA ARG A 88 10.36 -3.19 -3.43
C ARG A 88 10.59 -4.15 -2.27
N ASP A 89 9.54 -4.47 -1.51
CA ASP A 89 9.64 -5.43 -0.42
C ASP A 89 9.94 -6.85 -0.91
N LEU A 90 9.27 -7.30 -1.98
CA LEU A 90 9.59 -8.58 -2.62
C LEU A 90 11.02 -8.61 -3.17
N GLN A 91 11.48 -7.53 -3.80
CA GLN A 91 12.86 -7.42 -4.26
C GLN A 91 13.86 -7.50 -3.09
N ARG A 92 13.58 -6.84 -1.95
CA ARG A 92 14.40 -6.95 -0.73
C ARG A 92 14.43 -8.37 -0.15
N ARG A 93 13.36 -9.15 -0.35
CA ARG A 93 13.28 -10.57 0.02
C ARG A 93 13.96 -11.51 -0.99
N GLY A 94 14.59 -10.99 -2.03
CA GLY A 94 15.34 -11.79 -3.01
C GLY A 94 14.51 -12.29 -4.19
N TYR A 95 13.28 -11.79 -4.39
CA TYR A 95 12.50 -12.12 -5.58
C TYR A 95 13.06 -11.39 -6.81
N LEU A 96 13.23 -12.13 -7.91
CA LEU A 96 13.72 -11.62 -9.18
C LEU A 96 12.57 -11.39 -10.16
N VAL A 97 12.68 -10.32 -10.96
CA VAL A 97 11.70 -10.03 -12.02
C VAL A 97 11.92 -11.03 -13.15
N VAL A 98 10.86 -11.76 -13.52
CA VAL A 98 10.87 -12.71 -14.63
C VAL A 98 9.84 -12.30 -15.68
N PRO A 99 10.10 -12.56 -16.97
CA PRO A 99 9.10 -12.39 -18.03
C PRO A 99 7.84 -13.19 -17.67
N GLY A 100 6.67 -12.63 -17.93
CA GLY A 100 5.42 -13.36 -17.76
C GLY A 100 5.36 -14.59 -18.69
N PRO A 101 4.64 -15.65 -18.29
CA PRO A 101 4.40 -16.81 -19.15
C PRO A 101 3.58 -16.45 -20.40
#